data_AF-A0A960A089-F1
#
_entry.id   AF-A0A960A089-F1
#
_cell.length_a   1.000
_cell.length_b   1.000
_cell.length_c   1.000
_cell.angle_alpha   90.00
_cell.angle_beta   90.00
_cell.angle_gamma   90.00
#
_symmetry.space_group_name_H-M   'P 1'
#
loop_
_entity.id
_entity.type
_entity.pdbx_description
1 polymer ?
#
loop_
_entity_poly.entity_id
_entity_poly.type
_entity_poly.pdbx_seq_one_letter_code
_entity_poly.pdbx_strand_id
1 'polypeptide(L)'
;TRLGFGSKIVVTGDTTQVDLPGGVRSGLRAVQGILDGVRDIAFCQLTKRDVVRHKLVGDIVAAYDRYDSTLAEAFTSRGQRGNR
;
A
#
# COMPACT_ATOMS: atom_id res chain seq x y z
N THR A 1 11.22 13.35 -17.81
CA THR A 1 10.09 13.76 -18.67
C THR A 1 10.16 15.25 -18.91
N ARG A 2 9.94 15.72 -20.15
CA ARG A 2 9.74 17.15 -20.46
C ARG A 2 8.24 17.41 -20.58
N LEU A 3 7.77 18.54 -20.07
CA LEU A 3 6.35 18.91 -20.07
C LEU A 3 6.15 20.28 -20.73
N GLY A 4 5.08 20.39 -21.51
CA GLY A 4 4.65 21.65 -22.12
C GLY A 4 3.76 22.46 -21.17
N PHE A 5 3.57 23.75 -21.48
CA PHE A 5 2.66 24.63 -20.75
C PHE A 5 1.22 24.08 -20.75
N GLY A 6 0.53 24.24 -19.62
CA GLY A 6 -0.85 23.76 -19.45
C GLY A 6 -1.03 22.25 -19.31
N SER A 7 0.05 21.47 -19.34
CA SER A 7 -0.03 20.02 -19.13
C SER A 7 -0.16 19.65 -17.64
N LYS A 8 -0.70 18.45 -17.38
CA LYS A 8 -0.78 17.86 -16.03
C LYS A 8 -0.10 16.49 -16.05
N ILE A 9 0.62 16.14 -15.00
CA ILE A 9 1.12 14.77 -14.77
C ILE A 9 0.33 14.16 -13.62
N VAL A 10 0.05 12.87 -13.75
CA VAL A 10 -0.37 12.01 -12.65
C VAL A 10 0.67 10.92 -12.48
N VAL A 11 1.21 10.76 -11.28
CA VAL A 11 2.05 9.64 -10.89
C VAL A 11 1.24 8.72 -10.00
N THR A 12 1.11 7.46 -10.38
CA THR A 12 0.38 6.44 -9.60
C THR A 12 1.37 5.40 -9.07
N GLY A 13 1.02 4.77 -7.95
CA GLY A 13 1.82 3.69 -7.37
C GLY A 13 1.23 3.19 -6.05
N ASP A 14 1.67 2.01 -5.63
CA ASP A 14 1.31 1.39 -4.35
C ASP A 14 2.50 1.47 -3.39
N THR A 15 2.35 2.26 -2.32
CA THR A 15 3.42 2.48 -1.32
C THR A 15 3.73 1.24 -0.48
N THR A 16 2.91 0.19 -0.54
CA THR A 16 3.14 -1.09 0.15
C THR A 16 4.01 -2.05 -0.67
N GLN A 17 4.10 -1.83 -1.99
CA GLN A 17 4.89 -2.66 -2.90
C GLN A 17 6.31 -2.07 -3.04
N VAL A 18 7.18 -2.42 -2.09
CA VAL A 18 8.59 -2.01 -2.12
C VAL A 18 9.43 -3.21 -2.51
N ASP A 19 9.79 -3.30 -3.79
CA ASP A 19 10.70 -4.30 -4.34
C ASP A 19 12.07 -3.67 -4.61
N LEU A 20 12.74 -3.26 -3.53
CA LEU A 20 14.06 -2.62 -3.59
C LEU A 20 15.07 -3.40 -2.75
N PRO A 21 16.37 -3.39 -3.13
CA PRO A 21 17.43 -4.00 -2.34
C PRO A 21 17.41 -3.50 -0.88
N GLY A 22 17.85 -4.36 0.04
CA GLY A 22 17.74 -4.12 1.48
C GLY A 22 18.27 -2.75 1.91
N GLY A 23 17.43 -2.00 2.63
CA GLY A 23 17.77 -0.69 3.18
C GLY A 23 17.50 0.51 2.26
N VAL A 24 17.13 0.29 0.99
CA VAL A 24 16.77 1.39 0.10
C VAL A 24 15.39 1.94 0.46
N ARG A 25 15.33 3.25 0.74
CA ARG A 25 14.08 3.94 1.03
C ARG A 25 13.26 4.08 -0.26
N SER A 26 11.97 3.73 -0.19
CA SER A 26 11.04 3.91 -1.32
C SER A 26 10.93 5.38 -1.74
N GLY A 27 11.14 5.66 -3.04
CA GLY A 27 10.97 6.99 -3.61
C GLY A 27 9.54 7.53 -3.49
N LEU A 28 8.52 6.67 -3.65
CA LEU A 28 7.11 7.03 -3.48
C LEU A 28 6.75 7.42 -2.03
N ARG A 29 7.47 6.87 -1.05
CA ARG A 29 7.32 7.28 0.36
C ARG A 29 8.10 8.56 0.64
N ALA A 30 9.31 8.68 0.11
CA ALA A 30 10.15 9.86 0.34
C ALA A 30 9.56 11.13 -0.28
N VAL A 31 9.01 11.03 -1.50
CA VAL A 31 8.48 12.19 -2.24
C VAL A 31 7.34 12.90 -1.54
N GLN A 32 6.55 12.19 -0.72
CA GLN A 32 5.45 12.79 0.06
C GLN A 32 5.95 13.84 1.04
N GLY A 33 7.08 13.60 1.72
CA GLY A 33 7.67 14.60 2.61
C GLY A 33 8.49 15.65 1.86
N ILE A 34 9.15 15.27 0.76
CA ILE A 34 10.00 16.19 -0.04
C ILE A 34 9.16 17.27 -0.73
N LEU A 35 7.97 16.91 -1.22
CA LEU A 35 7.08 17.83 -1.94
C LEU A 35 5.94 18.35 -1.06
N ASP A 36 6.01 18.14 0.26
CA ASP A 36 5.03 18.69 1.18
C ASP A 36 5.01 20.22 1.11
N GLY A 37 3.81 20.81 1.05
CA GLY A 37 3.62 22.25 0.91
C GLY A 37 3.96 22.86 -0.46
N VAL A 38 4.40 22.08 -1.46
CA VAL A 38 4.64 22.59 -2.81
C VAL A 38 3.31 22.94 -3.48
N ARG A 39 3.15 24.22 -3.84
CA ARG A 39 1.97 24.70 -4.56
C ARG A 39 1.82 23.96 -5.90
N ASP A 40 0.57 23.70 -6.30
CA ASP A 40 0.19 22.97 -7.52
C ASP A 40 0.52 21.47 -7.54
N ILE A 41 0.90 20.88 -6.39
CA ILE A 41 1.03 19.43 -6.21
C ILE A 41 -0.04 18.95 -5.22
N ALA A 42 -0.69 17.83 -5.54
CA ALA A 42 -1.66 17.19 -4.67
C ALA A 42 -1.33 15.71 -4.50
N PHE A 43 -1.49 15.20 -3.27
CA PHE A 43 -1.36 13.79 -2.95
C PHE A 43 -2.74 13.17 -2.73
N CYS A 44 -3.14 12.28 -3.64
CA CYS A 44 -4.39 11.53 -3.54
C CYS A 44 -4.11 10.11 -3.02
N GLN A 45 -4.35 9.87 -1.73
CA GLN A 45 -4.24 8.54 -1.15
C GLN A 45 -5.57 7.79 -1.27
N LEU A 46 -5.58 6.72 -2.05
CA LEU A 46 -6.72 5.82 -2.16
C LEU A 46 -6.60 4.68 -1.16
N THR A 47 -7.72 4.30 -0.57
CA THR A 47 -7.84 3.23 0.42
C THR A 47 -8.57 2.03 -0.16
N LYS A 48 -8.67 0.94 0.61
CA LYS A 48 -9.49 -0.23 0.24
C LYS A 48 -10.95 0.13 -0.05
N ARG A 49 -11.47 1.24 0.51
CA ARG A 49 -12.86 1.70 0.32
C ARG A 49 -13.09 2.31 -1.07
N ASP A 50 -12.03 2.81 -1.69
CA ASP A 50 -12.07 3.46 -3.01
C ASP A 50 -11.93 2.46 -4.16
N VAL A 51 -11.67 1.19 -3.84
CA VAL A 51 -11.49 0.11 -4.83
C VAL A 51 -12.84 -0.50 -5.18
N VAL A 52 -13.36 -0.13 -6.34
CA VAL A 52 -14.50 -0.82 -6.95
C VAL A 52 -14.00 -2.10 -7.63
N ARG A 53 -14.49 -3.24 -7.16
CA ARG A 53 -14.19 -4.56 -7.72
C ARG A 53 -15.47 -5.35 -7.90
N HIS A 54 -15.44 -6.28 -8.86
CA HIS A 54 -16.54 -7.20 -9.08
C HIS A 54 -16.84 -7.99 -7.79
N LYS A 55 -18.13 -8.25 -7.49
CA LYS A 55 -18.58 -8.91 -6.25
C LYS A 55 -17.80 -10.20 -5.97
N LEU A 56 -17.70 -11.08 -6.98
CA LEU A 56 -16.96 -12.34 -6.88
C LEU A 56 -15.49 -12.16 -6.49
N VAL A 57 -14.81 -11.16 -7.06
CA VAL A 57 -13.40 -10.88 -6.73
C VAL A 57 -13.29 -10.40 -5.27
N GLY A 58 -14.23 -9.58 -4.82
CA GLY A 58 -14.32 -9.18 -3.42
C GLY A 58 -14.51 -10.36 -2.47
N ASP A 59 -15.40 -11.29 -2.83
CA ASP A 59 -15.67 -12.50 -2.04
C ASP A 59 -14.44 -13.43 -1.97
N ILE A 60 -13.72 -13.58 -3.09
CA ILE A 60 -12.46 -14.36 -3.15
C ILE A 60 -11.40 -13.72 -2.25
N VAL A 61 -11.14 -12.42 -2.38
CA VAL A 61 -10.13 -11.72 -1.56
C VAL A 61 -10.48 -11.83 -0.07
N ALA A 62 -11.75 -11.63 0.29
CA ALA A 62 -12.20 -11.75 1.68
C ALA A 62 -12.02 -13.16 2.25
N ALA A 63 -12.13 -14.21 1.42
CA ALA A 63 -11.87 -15.58 1.85
C ALA A 63 -10.39 -15.81 2.20
N TYR A 64 -9.47 -15.31 1.36
CA TYR A 64 -8.03 -15.39 1.63
C TYR A 64 -7.63 -14.55 2.85
N ASP A 65 -8.14 -13.31 2.99
CA ASP A 65 -7.87 -12.46 4.16
C ASP A 65 -8.25 -13.15 5.48
N ARG A 66 -9.39 -13.87 5.51
CA ARG A 66 -9.81 -14.67 6.68
C ARG A 66 -8.87 -15.84 6.93
N TYR A 67 -8.49 -16.56 5.88
CA TYR A 67 -7.57 -17.69 5.99
C TYR A 67 -6.21 -17.27 6.57
N ASP A 68 -5.61 -16.20 6.04
CA ASP A 68 -4.32 -15.69 6.52
C ASP A 68 -4.39 -15.19 7.98
N SER A 69 -5.51 -14.56 8.36
CA SER A 69 -5.73 -14.11 9.74
C SER A 69 -5.76 -15.29 10.73
N THR A 70 -6.46 -16.38 10.37
CA THR A 70 -6.49 -17.59 11.21
C THR A 70 -5.13 -18.27 11.34
N LEU A 71 -4.32 -18.27 10.26
CA LEU A 71 -2.95 -18.75 10.33
C LEU A 71 -2.11 -17.91 11.30
N ALA A 72 -2.18 -16.58 11.21
CA ALA A 72 -1.45 -15.68 12.09
C ALA A 72 -1.81 -15.89 13.59
N GLU A 73 -3.09 -16.11 13.90
CA GLU A 73 -3.57 -16.42 15.26
C GLU A 73 -3.05 -17.78 15.77
N ALA A 74 -3.00 -18.79 14.90
CA ALA A 74 -2.46 -20.11 15.23
C ALA A 74 -0.94 -20.08 15.54
N PHE A 75 -0.18 -19.21 14.86
CA PHE A 75 1.24 -19.00 15.17
C PHE A 75 1.44 -18.26 16.50
N THR A 76 0.62 -17.25 16.78
CA THR A 76 0.73 -16.44 18.01
C THR A 76 0.41 -17.26 19.26
N SER A 77 -0.58 -18.15 19.18
CA SER A 77 -0.98 -19.03 20.29
C SER A 77 0.02 -20.15 20.62
N ARG A 78 0.84 -20.60 19.66
CA ARG A 78 1.94 -21.55 19.91
C ARG A 78 3.13 -20.91 20.62
N GLY A 79 3.44 -19.64 20.33
CA GLY A 79 4.55 -18.91 20.96
C GLY A 79 4.36 -18.66 22.47
N GLN A 80 3.13 -18.48 22.93
CA GLN A 80 2.83 -18.26 24.36
C GLN A 80 2.94 -19.52 25.24
N ARG A 81 2.91 -20.72 24.65
CA ARG A 81 3.03 -21.98 25.40
C ARG A 81 4.47 -22.41 25.69
N GLY A 82 5.47 -21.85 25.00
CA GLY A 82 6.88 -22.23 25.15
C GLY A 82 7.69 -21.41 26.16
N ASN A 83 7.08 -20.41 26.81
CA ASN A 83 7.78 -19.47 27.72
C ASN A 83 7.34 -19.62 29.19
N ARG A 84 7.01 -20.84 29.61
CA ARG A 84 6.73 -21.23 31.01
C ARG A 84 7.60 -22.40 31.41
#